data_AF-A0A8T2APK0-F1
#
_entry.id   AF-A0A8T2APK0-F1
#
_cell.length_a   1.000
_cell.length_b   1.000
_cell.length_c   1.000
_cell.angle_alpha   90.00
_cell.angle_beta   90.00
_cell.angle_gamma   90.00
#
_symmetry.space_group_name_H-M   'P 1'
#
loop_
_entity.id
_entity.type
_entity.pdbx_description
1 polymer ?
#
loop_
_entity_poly.entity_id
_entity_poly.type
_entity_poly.pdbx_seq_one_letter_code
_entity_poly.pdbx_strand_id
1 'polypeptide(L)' 'MTFCLLVTLVVVPLSNHNVLASGEELKKVIYTCKQTLCTYRYGNHECFVDCVMEHHRDGECRSPSPKAPLQCCCID' A
#
# COMPACT_ATOMS: atom_id res chain seq x y z
N MET A 1 -15.04 -21.71 -32.43
CA MET A 1 -13.85 -21.45 -31.58
C MET A 1 -14.35 -20.71 -30.35
N THR A 2 -14.41 -21.42 -29.22
CA THR A 2 -14.88 -20.85 -27.94
C THR A 2 -13.70 -20.17 -27.26
N PHE A 3 -13.78 -18.86 -27.07
CA PHE A 3 -12.77 -18.10 -26.33
C PHE A 3 -13.10 -18.18 -24.84
N CYS A 4 -12.32 -18.95 -24.08
CA CYS A 4 -12.39 -18.99 -22.63
C CYS A 4 -11.61 -17.78 -22.07
N LEU A 5 -12.33 -16.76 -21.63
CA LEU A 5 -11.77 -15.65 -20.84
C LEU A 5 -11.50 -16.16 -19.42
N LEU A 6 -10.25 -16.51 -19.14
CA LEU A 6 -9.75 -16.77 -17.80
C LEU A 6 -9.73 -15.44 -17.02
N VAL A 7 -10.81 -15.16 -16.29
CA VAL A 7 -10.86 -14.09 -15.30
C VAL A 7 -10.08 -14.57 -14.08
N THR A 8 -8.78 -14.31 -14.05
CA THR A 8 -7.96 -14.52 -12.85
C THR A 8 -8.33 -13.45 -11.83
N LEU A 9 -9.21 -13.78 -10.89
CA LEU A 9 -9.40 -13.00 -9.67
C LEU A 9 -8.12 -13.09 -8.85
N VAL A 10 -7.23 -12.12 -9.03
CA VAL A 10 -6.08 -11.92 -8.14
C VAL A 10 -6.63 -11.42 -6.82
N VAL A 11 -6.95 -12.35 -5.91
CA VAL A 11 -7.24 -12.01 -4.52
C VAL A 11 -5.90 -11.74 -3.86
N VAL A 12 -5.50 -10.47 -3.85
CA VAL A 12 -4.32 -10.03 -3.10
C VAL A 12 -4.63 -10.25 -1.61
N PRO A 13 -3.86 -11.06 -0.87
CA PRO A 13 -4.04 -11.17 0.56
C PRO A 13 -3.71 -9.81 1.19
N LEU A 14 -4.75 -9.13 1.69
CA LEU A 14 -4.63 -7.86 2.42
C LEU A 14 -3.98 -8.16 3.79
N SER A 15 -2.66 -8.17 3.81
CA SER A 15 -1.88 -8.37 5.03
C SER A 15 -1.90 -7.07 5.84
N ASN A 16 -2.96 -6.85 6.61
CA ASN A 16 -3.12 -5.67 7.47
C ASN A 16 -2.09 -5.72 8.62
N HIS A 17 -0.89 -5.20 8.38
CA HIS A 17 0.07 -4.92 9.45
C HIS A 17 -0.14 -3.48 9.92
N ASN A 18 -0.97 -3.30 10.94
CA ASN A 18 -1.14 -2.03 11.65
C ASN A 18 0.16 -1.73 12.43
N VAL A 19 1.17 -1.15 11.79
CA VAL A 19 2.42 -0.83 12.48
C VAL A 19 2.31 0.53 13.15
N LEU A 20 2.13 0.53 14.48
CA LEU A 20 2.26 1.73 15.30
C LEU A 20 3.71 2.25 15.23
N ALA A 21 3.93 3.37 14.55
CA ALA A 21 5.15 4.16 14.70
C ALA A 21 4.96 5.19 15.81
N SER A 22 5.92 5.22 16.74
CA SER A 22 5.93 5.95 18.00
C SER A 22 6.13 7.46 17.84
N GLY A 23 5.35 8.24 18.60
CA GLY A 23 5.86 9.41 19.34
C GLY A 23 5.64 10.79 18.73
N GLU A 24 4.41 11.28 18.77
CA GLU A 24 4.01 12.68 19.06
C GLU A 24 2.47 12.74 18.97
N GLU A 25 1.82 13.53 19.82
CA GLU A 25 0.35 13.65 19.90
C GLU A 25 -0.26 14.38 18.68
N LEU A 26 0.00 13.88 17.47
CA LEU A 26 -0.67 14.27 16.25
C LEU A 26 -1.77 13.25 15.96
N LYS A 27 -2.95 13.73 15.53
CA LYS A 27 -4.05 12.91 14.97
C LYS A 27 -3.48 11.66 14.32
N LYS A 28 -3.71 10.49 14.92
CA LYS A 28 -3.07 9.24 14.55
C LYS A 28 -3.43 8.91 13.10
N VAL A 29 -2.56 9.31 12.16
CA VAL A 29 -2.70 8.98 10.75
C VAL A 29 -2.53 7.46 10.67
N ILE A 30 -3.59 6.77 10.26
CA ILE A 30 -3.58 5.32 10.14
C ILE A 30 -2.98 5.02 8.77
N TYR A 31 -1.81 4.37 8.78
CA TYR A 31 -1.15 3.89 7.58
C TYR A 31 -1.43 2.41 7.40
N THR A 32 -1.94 2.04 6.24
CA THR A 32 -2.14 0.66 5.82
C THR A 32 -1.09 0.33 4.76
N CYS A 33 0.00 -0.33 5.19
CA CYS A 33 1.10 -0.70 4.30
C CYS A 33 0.83 -2.02 3.57
N LYS A 34 1.00 -1.99 2.25
CA LYS A 34 0.88 -3.15 1.36
C LYS A 34 2.24 -3.83 1.21
N GLN A 35 2.23 -5.09 0.77
CA GLN A 35 3.48 -5.81 0.45
C GLN A 35 4.17 -5.30 -0.83
N THR A 36 3.51 -4.43 -1.60
CA THR A 36 4.08 -3.80 -2.79
C THR A 36 5.32 -3.00 -2.42
N LEU A 37 6.47 -3.47 -2.90
CA LEU A 37 7.75 -2.79 -2.70
C LEU A 37 7.86 -1.59 -3.61
N CYS A 38 8.34 -0.48 -3.06
CA CYS A 38 8.71 0.65 -3.88
C CYS A 38 10.05 0.41 -4.58
N THR A 39 10.10 0.78 -5.85
CA THR A 39 11.24 0.58 -6.74
C THR A 39 11.49 1.86 -7.55
N TYR A 40 12.52 1.88 -8.38
CA TYR A 40 12.76 3.02 -9.28
C TYR A 40 11.62 3.26 -10.30
N ARG A 41 10.78 2.26 -10.56
CA ARG A 41 9.60 2.38 -11.46
C ARG A 41 8.27 2.50 -10.71
N TYR A 42 8.30 2.35 -9.39
CA TYR A 42 7.12 2.34 -8.55
C TYR A 42 7.42 3.14 -7.30
N GLY A 43 7.12 4.43 -7.35
CA GLY A 43 7.41 5.40 -6.31
C GLY A 43 6.12 5.95 -5.69
N ASN A 44 6.25 7.15 -5.11
CA ASN A 44 5.14 7.79 -4.40
C ASN A 44 3.93 8.06 -5.31
N HIS A 45 4.15 8.42 -6.58
CA HIS A 45 3.04 8.74 -7.47
C HIS A 45 2.19 7.52 -7.80
N GLU A 46 2.83 6.40 -8.13
CA GLU A 46 2.16 5.13 -8.41
C GLU A 46 1.45 4.61 -7.14
N CYS A 47 2.12 4.68 -5.99
CA CYS A 47 1.51 4.32 -4.71
C CYS A 47 0.28 5.18 -4.37
N PHE A 48 0.36 6.49 -4.57
CA PHE A 48 -0.77 7.41 -4.41
C PHE A 48 -1.97 7.02 -5.29
N VAL A 49 -1.72 6.81 -6.59
CA VAL A 49 -2.77 6.43 -7.54
C VAL A 49 -3.43 5.13 -7.10
N ASP A 50 -2.65 4.11 -6.74
CA ASP A 50 -3.18 2.82 -6.29
C ASP A 50 -4.00 2.96 -4.99
N CYS A 51 -3.54 3.76 -4.03
CA CYS A 51 -4.26 4.01 -2.79
C CYS A 51 -5.58 4.76 -3.01
N VAL A 52 -5.59 5.80 -3.86
CA VAL A 52 -6.81 6.53 -4.22
C VAL A 52 -7.80 5.66 -4.98
N MET A 53 -7.31 4.79 -5.88
CA MET A 53 -8.14 3.82 -6.58
C MET A 53 -8.78 2.79 -5.64
N GLU A 54 -8.16 2.54 -4.48
CA GLU A 54 -8.69 1.69 -3.41
C GLU A 54 -9.46 2.47 -2.32
N HIS A 55 -9.83 3.73 -2.59
CA HIS A 55 -10.62 4.60 -1.70
C HIS A 55 -9.90 5.11 -0.44
N HIS A 56 -8.57 5.09 -0.42
CA HIS A 56 -7.79 5.80 0.58
C HIS A 56 -7.61 7.28 0.20
N ARG A 57 -7.26 8.12 1.17
CA ARG A 57 -7.06 9.56 0.95
C ARG A 57 -5.74 9.89 0.26
N ASP A 58 -4.72 9.09 0.51
CA ASP A 58 -3.35 9.32 0.01
C ASP A 58 -2.55 8.00 0.01
N GLY A 59 -1.35 8.01 -0.54
CA GLY A 59 -0.41 6.90 -0.53
C GLY A 59 1.04 7.34 -0.72
N GLU A 60 1.93 6.82 0.12
CA GLU A 60 3.37 7.10 0.01
C GLU A 60 4.24 5.85 0.19
N CYS A 61 5.42 5.87 -0.42
CA CYS A 61 6.44 4.87 -0.19
C CYS A 61 7.13 5.13 1.15
N ARG A 62 7.00 4.18 2.07
CA ARG A 62 7.58 4.28 3.40
C ARG A 62 8.08 2.92 3.90
N SER A 63 9.13 2.94 4.71
CA SER A 63 9.54 1.74 5.44
C SER A 63 8.63 1.56 6.67
N PRO A 64 7.86 0.46 6.78
CA PRO A 64 6.96 0.24 7.92
C PRO A 64 7.72 -0.03 9.23
N SER A 65 9.01 -0.38 9.16
CA SER A 65 9.89 -0.49 10.31
C SER A 65 11.33 -0.12 9.91
N PRO A 66 12.23 0.20 10.86
CA PRO A 66 13.58 0.68 10.56
C PRO A 66 14.44 -0.26 9.70
N LYS A 67 14.09 -1.55 9.61
CA LYS A 67 14.80 -2.55 8.80
C LYS A 67 13.97 -3.11 7.66
N ALA A 68 12.73 -2.65 7.49
CA ALA A 68 11.88 -3.08 6.39
C ALA A 68 12.20 -2.30 5.11
N PRO A 69 12.10 -2.93 3.93
CA PRO A 69 12.19 -2.22 2.66
C PRO A 69 11.07 -1.17 2.55
N LEU A 70 11.27 -0.19 1.67
CA LEU A 70 10.22 0.76 1.32
C LEU A 70 9.04 0.01 0.69
N GLN A 71 7.86 0.21 1.27
CA GLN A 71 6.59 -0.36 0.84
C GLN A 71 5.60 0.76 0.60
N CYS A 72 4.62 0.52 -0.26
CA CYS A 72 3.51 1.45 -0.43
C CYS A 72 2.59 1.42 0.79
N CYS A 73 2.33 2.58 1.40
CA CYS A 73 1.47 2.73 2.56
C CYS A 73 0.37 3.74 2.26
N CYS A 74 -0.89 3.31 2.38
CA CYS A 74 -2.05 4.15 2.15
C CYS A 74 -2.48 4.85 3.43
N ILE A 75 -3.02 6.07 3.29
CA ILE A 75 -3.56 6.87 4.38
C ILE A 75 -5.08 6.83 4.33
N ASP A 76 -5.70 6.26 5.37
CA ASP A 76 -7.15 6.31 5.61
C ASP A 76 -7.59 7.65 6.18
#